data_AF-A0A1S4EP81-F1
#
_entry.id   AF-A0A1S4EP81-F1
#
_cell.length_a   1.000
_cell.length_b   1.000
_cell.length_c   1.000
_cell.angle_alpha   90.00
_cell.angle_beta   90.00
_cell.angle_gamma   90.00
#
_symmetry.space_group_name_H-M   'P 1'
#
loop_
_entity.id
_entity.type
_entity.pdbx_description
1 polymer ?
#
loop_
_entity_poly.entity_id
_entity_poly.type
_entity_poly.pdbx_seq_one_letter_code
_entity_poly.pdbx_strand_id
1 'polypeptide(L)'
;MSMNNLQWLKGTWKSISAQGIYPTINSFKYIETLSITQPKNKPYFNYLSNTINNEEIQQPMHCEYGFIRLLPNNSICLQLAHNFGVNTVEKGVLSDVVIFVLVVI
;
A
#
# COMPACT_ATOMS: atom_id res chain seq x y z
N MET A 1 8.01 -3.05 -20.20
CA MET A 1 6.64 -3.45 -19.78
C MET A 1 5.90 -2.20 -19.36
N SER A 2 4.68 -2.02 -19.87
CA SER A 2 3.88 -0.82 -19.61
C SER A 2 3.01 -1.00 -18.36
N MET A 3 2.90 0.03 -17.52
CA MET A 3 2.03 0.04 -16.32
C MET A 3 0.56 0.37 -16.65
N ASN A 4 0.16 0.30 -17.93
CA ASN A 4 -1.18 0.70 -18.38
C ASN A 4 -2.31 0.00 -17.61
N ASN A 5 -2.15 -1.30 -17.33
CA ASN A 5 -3.18 -2.12 -16.66
C ASN A 5 -3.36 -1.78 -15.16
N LEU A 6 -2.48 -0.94 -14.60
CA LEU A 6 -2.52 -0.54 -13.19
C LEU A 6 -2.67 0.98 -13.01
N GLN A 7 -2.94 1.73 -14.09
CA GLN A 7 -3.09 3.20 -13.99
C GLN A 7 -4.24 3.63 -13.08
N TRP A 8 -5.24 2.77 -12.89
CA TRP A 8 -6.38 3.01 -12.00
C TRP A 8 -5.97 3.14 -10.53
N LEU A 9 -4.81 2.62 -10.12
CA LEU A 9 -4.28 2.80 -8.76
C LEU A 9 -3.73 4.21 -8.51
N LYS A 10 -3.27 4.90 -9.57
CA LYS A 10 -2.53 6.15 -9.44
C LYS A 10 -3.44 7.25 -8.87
N GLY A 11 -3.04 7.82 -7.75
CA GLY A 11 -3.80 8.87 -7.09
C GLY A 11 -3.49 8.96 -5.62
N THR A 12 -4.27 9.79 -4.94
CA THR A 12 -4.31 9.87 -3.48
C THR A 12 -5.65 9.37 -3.00
N TRP A 13 -5.63 8.42 -2.08
CA TRP A 13 -6.79 7.77 -1.50
C TRP A 13 -6.82 8.08 -0.02
N LYS A 14 -8.00 8.42 0.51
CA LYS A 14 -8.20 8.64 1.94
C LYS A 14 -9.27 7.69 2.43
N SER A 15 -9.04 7.05 3.58
CA SER A 15 -10.02 6.15 4.18
C SER A 15 -11.31 6.90 4.53
N ILE A 16 -12.47 6.31 4.23
CA ILE A 16 -13.77 6.77 4.76
C ILE A 16 -13.94 6.26 6.21
N SER A 17 -13.53 5.01 6.45
CA SER A 17 -13.50 4.38 7.77
C SER A 17 -12.42 3.30 7.77
N ALA A 18 -11.64 3.20 8.86
CA ALA A 18 -10.64 2.17 9.04
C ALA A 18 -10.56 1.73 10.51
N GLN A 19 -10.29 0.45 10.74
CA GLN A 19 -10.21 -0.14 12.07
C GLN A 19 -9.14 -1.24 12.10
N GLY A 20 -8.25 -1.18 13.10
CA GLY A 20 -7.28 -2.23 13.40
C GLY A 20 -7.84 -3.19 14.44
N ILE A 21 -7.74 -4.50 14.19
CA ILE A 21 -8.19 -5.57 15.09
C ILE A 21 -7.16 -6.70 15.07
N TYR A 22 -6.73 -7.15 16.25
CA TYR A 22 -5.89 -8.34 16.40
C TYR A 22 -6.13 -8.96 17.78
N PRO A 23 -6.05 -10.30 17.97
CA PRO A 23 -6.48 -10.95 19.22
C PRO A 23 -5.78 -10.47 20.50
N THR A 24 -4.55 -9.94 20.39
CA THR A 24 -3.73 -9.53 21.54
C THR A 24 -3.76 -8.03 21.83
N ILE A 25 -4.55 -7.24 21.09
CA ILE A 25 -4.65 -5.78 21.26
C ILE A 25 -6.12 -5.35 21.27
N ASN A 26 -6.39 -4.21 21.91
CA ASN A 26 -7.70 -3.58 21.78
C ASN A 26 -7.90 -3.04 20.36
N SER A 27 -9.13 -3.14 19.84
CA SER A 27 -9.44 -2.55 18.54
C SER A 27 -9.29 -1.02 18.58
N PHE A 28 -8.81 -0.43 17.49
CA PHE A 28 -8.64 1.01 17.37
C PHE A 28 -9.07 1.50 15.98
N LYS A 29 -9.44 2.78 15.88
CA LYS A 29 -9.73 3.45 14.61
C LYS A 29 -8.53 4.30 14.18
N TYR A 30 -8.40 4.51 12.89
CA TYR A 30 -7.39 5.39 12.30
C TYR A 30 -7.92 5.99 11.00
N ILE A 31 -7.22 7.00 10.50
CA ILE A 31 -7.43 7.58 9.17
C ILE A 31 -6.17 7.30 8.36
N GLU A 32 -6.35 6.71 7.20
CA GLU A 32 -5.26 6.39 6.26
C GLU A 32 -5.29 7.33 5.07
N THR A 33 -4.11 7.76 4.65
CA THR A 33 -3.88 8.42 3.37
C THR A 33 -2.84 7.63 2.59
N LEU A 34 -3.26 7.08 1.46
CA LEU A 34 -2.44 6.31 0.54
C LEU A 34 -2.14 7.15 -0.70
N SER A 35 -0.87 7.34 -1.02
CA SER A 35 -0.41 7.99 -2.26
C SER A 35 0.30 6.99 -3.16
N ILE A 36 -0.21 6.83 -4.38
CA ILE A 36 0.37 5.98 -5.42
C ILE A 36 0.78 6.88 -6.58
N THR A 37 2.10 7.00 -6.79
CA THR A 37 2.68 7.88 -7.81
C THR A 37 3.57 7.11 -8.77
N GLN A 38 3.66 7.55 -10.03
CA GLN A 38 4.53 6.91 -11.03
C GLN A 38 5.65 7.85 -11.45
N PRO A 39 6.93 7.50 -11.22
CA PRO A 39 8.03 8.22 -11.85
C PRO A 39 7.94 8.12 -13.38
N LYS A 40 8.32 9.21 -14.06
CA LYS A 40 8.26 9.28 -15.53
C LYS A 40 9.07 8.15 -16.16
N ASN A 41 8.45 7.41 -17.08
CA ASN A 41 9.05 6.31 -17.84
C ASN A 41 9.61 5.16 -16.98
N LYS A 42 9.11 4.96 -15.75
CA LYS A 42 9.51 3.82 -14.90
C LYS A 42 8.39 2.78 -14.77
N PRO A 43 8.73 1.48 -14.77
CA PRO A 43 7.75 0.38 -14.72
C PRO A 43 7.40 -0.01 -13.27
N TYR A 44 7.16 0.97 -12.40
CA TYR A 44 6.75 0.78 -11.02
C TYR A 44 6.01 2.01 -10.50
N PHE A 45 5.22 1.82 -9.45
CA PHE A 45 4.67 2.92 -8.65
C PHE A 45 5.44 3.05 -7.35
N ASN A 46 5.60 4.28 -6.86
CA ASN A 46 5.86 4.52 -5.45
C ASN A 46 4.54 4.32 -4.70
N TYR A 47 4.62 3.65 -3.56
CA TYR A 47 3.53 3.43 -2.61
C TYR A 47 3.89 4.14 -1.32
N LEU A 48 3.01 4.99 -0.80
CA LEU A 48 3.16 5.63 0.51
C LEU A 48 1.83 5.57 1.25
N SER A 49 1.76 4.80 2.33
CA SER A 49 0.64 4.84 3.28
C SER A 49 1.06 5.53 4.56
N ASN A 50 0.25 6.48 5.02
CA ASN A 50 0.39 7.13 6.31
C ASN A 50 -0.93 7.04 7.06
N THR A 51 -0.85 6.75 8.35
CA THR A 51 -2.02 6.72 9.23
C THR A 51 -1.92 7.74 10.36
N ILE A 52 -3.06 8.31 10.75
CA ILE A 52 -3.22 9.17 11.92
C ILE A 52 -4.36 8.67 12.81
N ASN A 53 -4.35 9.04 14.09
CA ASN A 53 -5.39 8.60 15.03
C ASN A 53 -6.79 9.15 14.71
N ASN A 54 -6.90 10.44 14.39
CA ASN A 54 -8.14 11.14 14.00
C ASN A 54 -7.82 12.54 13.42
N GLU A 55 -8.84 13.24 12.93
CA GLU A 55 -8.67 14.56 12.28
C GLU A 55 -8.37 15.71 13.25
N GLU A 56 -8.74 15.57 14.53
CA GLU A 56 -8.57 16.63 15.54
C GLU A 56 -7.15 16.68 16.08
N ILE A 57 -6.61 15.52 16.47
CA ILE A 57 -5.28 15.37 17.08
C ILE A 57 -4.21 15.17 16.01
N GLN A 58 -4.53 14.47 14.92
CA GLN A 58 -3.62 14.15 13.81
C GLN A 58 -2.29 13.53 14.24
N GLN A 59 -2.31 12.73 15.31
CA GLN A 59 -1.12 12.05 15.79
C GLN A 59 -0.70 10.98 14.77
N PRO A 60 0.54 11.01 14.24
CA PRO A 60 1.05 9.98 13.35
C PRO A 60 1.05 8.61 14.03
N MET A 61 0.63 7.58 13.29
CA MET A 61 0.61 6.19 13.74
C MET A 61 1.54 5.34 12.87
N HIS A 62 1.01 4.32 12.20
CA HIS A 62 1.76 3.46 11.28
C HIS A 62 2.02 4.17 9.95
N CYS A 63 3.17 3.88 9.35
CA CYS A 63 3.54 4.33 8.02
C CYS A 63 4.30 3.22 7.32
N GLU A 64 4.06 3.09 6.02
CA GLU A 64 4.80 2.20 5.15
C GLU A 64 5.02 2.82 3.77
N TYR A 65 6.18 2.51 3.20
CA TYR A 65 6.63 3.09 1.95
C TYR A 65 7.39 2.08 1.11
N GLY A 66 7.23 2.15 -0.19
CA GLY A 66 8.05 1.38 -1.12
C GLY A 66 7.48 1.37 -2.52
N PHE A 67 7.43 0.18 -3.13
CA PHE A 67 7.18 0.06 -4.57
C PHE A 67 6.16 -1.02 -4.93
N ILE A 68 5.30 -0.69 -5.90
CA ILE A 68 4.49 -1.66 -6.65
C ILE A 68 5.16 -1.90 -8.00
N ARG A 69 5.56 -3.13 -8.29
CA ARG A 69 6.19 -3.48 -9.58
C ARG A 69 5.32 -4.46 -10.36
N LEU A 70 5.20 -4.21 -11.67
CA LEU A 70 4.65 -5.18 -12.60
C LEU A 70 5.79 -6.03 -13.18
N LEU A 71 5.66 -7.33 -13.01
CA LEU A 71 6.57 -8.36 -13.50
C LEU A 71 5.95 -9.04 -14.75
N PRO A 72 6.71 -9.88 -15.48
CA PRO A 72 6.16 -10.68 -16.58
C PRO A 72 4.91 -11.48 -16.15
N ASN A 73 4.05 -11.83 -17.11
CA ASN A 73 2.85 -12.66 -16.90
C ASN A 73 1.88 -12.10 -15.84
N ASN A 74 1.65 -10.78 -15.84
CA ASN A 74 0.75 -10.10 -14.90
C ASN A 74 1.09 -10.32 -13.42
N SER A 75 2.33 -10.73 -13.12
CA SER A 75 2.78 -10.88 -11.74
C SER A 75 3.02 -9.51 -11.11
N ILE A 76 2.64 -9.34 -9.85
CA ILE A 76 2.83 -8.12 -9.08
C ILE A 76 3.78 -8.40 -7.92
N CYS A 77 4.62 -7.43 -7.60
CA CYS A 77 5.45 -7.44 -6.42
C CYS A 77 5.28 -6.14 -5.64
N LEU A 78 4.91 -6.26 -4.36
CA LEU A 78 4.88 -5.18 -3.39
C LEU A 78 6.12 -5.29 -2.51
N GLN A 79 6.90 -4.22 -2.39
CA GLN A 79 8.10 -4.19 -1.57
C GLN A 79 8.00 -2.99 -0.65
N LEU A 80 7.80 -3.21 0.64
CA LEU A 80 7.49 -2.16 1.60
C LEU A 80 8.46 -2.18 2.78
N ALA A 81 8.80 -0.98 3.25
CA ALA A 81 9.45 -0.76 4.53
C ALA A 81 8.43 -0.11 5.47
N HIS A 82 8.31 -0.64 6.69
CA HIS A 82 7.38 -0.14 7.70
C HIS A 82 8.15 0.62 8.79
N ASN A 83 7.55 1.68 9.34
CA ASN A 83 8.19 2.56 10.32
C ASN A 83 8.56 1.88 11.66
N PHE A 84 8.11 0.66 11.90
CA PHE A 84 8.45 -0.16 13.07
C PHE A 84 9.59 -1.17 12.82
N GLY A 85 10.35 -1.00 11.74
CA GLY A 85 11.59 -1.76 11.48
C GLY A 85 11.40 -3.12 10.80
N VAL A 86 10.24 -3.34 10.17
CA VAL A 86 9.95 -4.52 9.34
C VAL A 86 10.00 -4.13 7.87
N ASN A 87 10.41 -5.07 7.03
CA ASN A 87 10.26 -4.98 5.58
C ASN A 87 9.45 -6.18 5.11
N THR A 88 8.55 -5.97 4.16
CA THR A 88 7.79 -7.06 3.55
C THR A 88 8.07 -7.11 2.05
N VAL A 89 8.03 -8.33 1.54
CA VAL A 89 7.91 -8.55 0.10
C VAL A 89 6.67 -9.39 -0.11
N GLU A 90 5.76 -8.90 -0.94
CA GLU A 90 4.53 -9.61 -1.27
C GLU A 90 4.48 -9.87 -2.76
N LYS A 91 4.12 -11.10 -3.13
CA LYS A 91 3.98 -11.51 -4.54
C LYS A 91 2.54 -11.86 -4.86
N GLY A 92 2.14 -11.49 -6.06
CA GLY A 92 0.76 -11.55 -6.45
C GLY A 92 0.53 -11.62 -7.94
N VAL A 93 -0.75 -11.60 -8.30
CA VAL A 93 -1.21 -11.57 -9.70
C VAL A 93 -2.25 -10.47 -9.90
N LEU A 94 -2.21 -9.84 -11.07
CA LEU A 94 -3.26 -8.96 -11.55
C LEU A 94 -4.33 -9.78 -12.27
N SER A 95 -5.57 -9.72 -11.77
CA SER A 95 -6.75 -10.24 -12.44
C SER A 95 -7.75 -9.09 -12.60
N ASP A 96 -7.93 -8.60 -13.82
CA ASP A 96 -8.73 -7.42 -14.14
C ASP A 96 -8.35 -6.16 -13.34
N VAL A 97 -9.15 -5.80 -12.33
CA VAL A 97 -8.93 -4.67 -11.40
C VAL A 97 -8.67 -5.14 -9.97
N VAL A 98 -8.30 -6.41 -9.81
CA VAL A 98 -8.05 -7.03 -8.51
C VAL A 98 -6.59 -7.47 -8.43
N ILE A 99 -5.98 -7.18 -7.28
CA ILE A 99 -4.62 -7.58 -6.95
C ILE A 99 -4.69 -8.49 -5.75
N PHE A 100 -4.22 -9.72 -5.91
CA PHE A 100 -4.05 -10.66 -4.81
C PHE A 100 -2.56 -10.78 -4.52
N VAL A 101 -2.16 -10.52 -3.29
CA VAL A 101 -0.76 -10.64 -2.84
C VAL A 101 -0.68 -11.49 -1.58
N LEU A 102 0.44 -12.19 -1.45
CA LEU A 102 0.80 -12.93 -0.24
C LEU A 102 2.21 -12.52 0.19
N VAL A 103 2.38 -12.30 1.48
CA VAL A 103 3.70 -12.05 2.09
C VAL A 103 4.57 -13.29 1.88
N VAL A 104 5.75 -13.08 1.29
CA VAL A 104 6.74 -14.15 1.05
C VAL A 104 8.00 -14.01 1.90
N ILE A 105 8.25 -12.83 2.48
CA ILE A 105 9.32 -12.53 3.43
C ILE A 105 8.81 -11.51 4.44
#